data_AF-A0A6L2JJA0-F1
#
_entry.id   AF-A0A6L2JJA0-F1
#
_cell.length_a   1.000
_cell.length_b   1.000
_cell.length_c   1.000
_cell.angle_alpha   90.00
_cell.angle_beta   90.00
_cell.angle_gamma   90.00
#
_symmetry.space_group_name_H-M   'P 1'
#
loop_
_entity.id
_entity.type
_entity.pdbx_description
1 polymer ?
#
loop_
_entity_poly.entity_id
_entity_poly.type
_entity_poly.pdbx_seq_one_letter_code
_entity_poly.pdbx_strand_id
1 'polypeptide(L)'
;MLIDSIKIGPVKLLDEITVIDAEGVNEVVRKQTPTDLSPQEKLRYDSDIKAVNILLLGLPVDIYTLINHYQIVKEIWDRVKKLMKGT
;
A
#
# COMPACT_ATOMS: atom_id res chain seq x y z
N MET A 1 -0.39 16.99 1.91
CA MET A 1 1.03 17.25 1.54
C MET A 1 1.88 16.04 1.94
N LEU A 2 3.11 15.89 1.43
CA LEU A 2 4.02 14.78 1.76
C LEU A 2 4.25 14.59 3.27
N ILE A 3 4.28 15.68 4.04
CA ILE A 3 4.43 15.60 5.50
C ILE A 3 3.22 14.95 6.19
N ASP A 4 2.03 15.09 5.62
CA ASP A 4 0.81 14.47 6.13
C ASP A 4 0.77 12.97 5.80
N SER A 5 1.27 12.59 4.62
CA SER A 5 1.48 11.20 4.20
C SER A 5 2.37 10.44 5.17
N ILE A 6 3.47 11.05 5.62
CA ILE A 6 4.42 10.45 6.56
C ILE A 6 3.80 10.33 7.96
N LYS A 7 3.03 11.33 8.41
CA LYS A 7 2.47 11.36 9.77
C LYS A 7 1.20 10.52 9.93
N ILE A 8 0.33 10.54 8.93
CA ILE A 8 -1.02 9.96 8.99
C ILE A 8 -1.08 8.62 8.21
N GLY A 9 -0.07 8.33 7.40
CA GLY A 9 0.00 7.15 6.54
C GLY A 9 -0.62 7.38 5.16
N PRO A 10 -0.60 6.37 4.28
CA PRO A 10 -1.15 6.49 2.93
C PRO A 10 -2.67 6.59 2.93
N VAL A 11 -3.21 7.28 1.92
CA VAL A 11 -4.65 7.26 1.62
C VAL A 11 -5.10 5.84 1.31
N LYS A 12 -6.15 5.38 1.99
CA LYS A 12 -6.74 4.06 1.79
C LYS A 12 -7.97 4.18 0.90
N LEU A 13 -7.95 3.47 -0.23
CA LEU A 13 -9.14 3.33 -1.08
C LEU A 13 -10.11 2.34 -0.45
N LEU A 14 -11.39 2.66 -0.53
CA LEU A 14 -12.46 1.76 -0.09
C LEU A 14 -12.63 0.60 -1.06
N ASP A 15 -12.85 -0.60 -0.51
CA ASP A 15 -13.09 -1.80 -1.32
C ASP A 15 -14.47 -1.78 -1.99
N GLU A 16 -15.43 -1.04 -1.44
CA GLU A 16 -16.78 -0.88 -1.99
C GLU A 16 -17.27 0.57 -1.81
N ILE A 17 -17.81 1.14 -2.88
CA ILE A 17 -18.57 2.39 -2.91
C ILE A 17 -19.83 2.18 -3.75
N THR A 18 -20.90 2.89 -3.38
CA THR A 18 -22.11 2.98 -4.20
C THR A 18 -22.04 4.25 -5.03
N VAL A 19 -22.14 4.12 -6.34
CA VAL A 19 -22.19 5.24 -7.30
C VAL A 19 -23.35 5.06 -8.24
N ILE A 20 -23.91 6.16 -8.74
CA ILE A 20 -24.90 6.09 -9.80
C ILE A 20 -24.19 5.76 -11.12
N ASP A 21 -24.79 4.90 -11.93
CA ASP A 21 -24.29 4.57 -13.27
C ASP A 21 -24.19 5.82 -14.17
N ALA A 22 -23.53 5.65 -15.32
CA ALA A 22 -23.35 6.74 -16.28
C ALA A 22 -24.69 7.24 -16.86
N GLU A 23 -25.75 6.43 -16.80
CA GLU A 23 -27.09 6.80 -17.23
C GLU A 23 -27.87 7.61 -16.18
N GLY A 24 -27.39 7.66 -14.92
CA GLY A 24 -28.08 8.36 -13.84
C GLY A 24 -29.24 7.57 -13.21
N VAL A 25 -29.35 6.26 -13.50
CA VAL A 25 -30.57 5.48 -13.25
C VAL A 25 -30.36 4.43 -12.17
N ASN A 26 -29.27 3.67 -12.21
CA ASN A 26 -29.05 2.57 -11.28
C ASN A 26 -27.90 2.85 -10.32
N GLU A 27 -28.05 2.38 -9.09
CA GLU A 27 -26.94 2.29 -8.13
C GLU A 27 -26.06 1.09 -8.48
N VAL A 28 -24.77 1.35 -8.65
CA VAL A 28 -23.74 0.35 -8.93
C VAL A 28 -22.77 0.34 -7.77
N VAL A 29 -22.56 -0.85 -7.19
CA VAL A 29 -21.53 -1.09 -6.18
C VAL A 29 -20.24 -1.49 -6.89
N ARG A 30 -19.16 -0.75 -6.65
CA ARG A 30 -17.83 -1.06 -7.20
C ARG A 30 -16.72 -0.64 -6.25
N LYS A 31 -15.50 -1.08 -6.53
CA LYS A 31 -14.30 -0.61 -5.81
C LYS A 31 -14.03 0.87 -6.07
N GLN A 32 -13.62 1.60 -5.03
CA GLN A 32 -13.25 3.00 -5.16
C GLN A 32 -11.99 3.15 -6.02
N THR A 33 -12.00 4.13 -6.89
CA THR A 33 -10.85 4.49 -7.73
C THR A 33 -10.34 5.89 -7.39
N PRO A 34 -9.10 6.25 -7.74
CA PRO A 34 -8.57 7.59 -7.48
C PRO A 34 -9.41 8.73 -8.07
N THR A 35 -10.21 8.49 -9.11
CA THR A 35 -11.11 9.50 -9.68
C THR A 35 -12.26 9.85 -8.74
N ASP A 36 -12.65 8.93 -7.86
CA ASP A 36 -13.76 9.06 -6.91
C ASP A 36 -13.35 9.84 -5.64
N LEU A 37 -12.05 10.09 -5.46
CA LEU A 37 -11.51 10.83 -4.32
C LEU A 37 -11.83 12.33 -4.39
N SER A 38 -11.98 12.96 -3.22
CA SER A 38 -12.08 14.41 -3.12
C SER A 38 -10.78 15.10 -3.59
N PRO A 39 -10.82 16.40 -3.96
CA PRO A 39 -9.62 17.11 -4.39
C PRO A 39 -8.46 17.08 -3.37
N GLN A 40 -8.78 17.13 -2.07
CA GLN A 40 -7.78 17.07 -1.01
C GLN A 40 -7.17 15.66 -0.87
N GLU A 41 -7.98 14.62 -0.97
CA GLU A 41 -7.52 13.24 -0.95
C GLU A 41 -6.69 12.89 -2.17
N LYS A 42 -7.07 13.38 -3.37
CA LYS A 42 -6.26 13.24 -4.59
C LYS A 42 -4.88 13.85 -4.41
N LEU A 43 -4.81 15.08 -3.91
CA LEU A 43 -3.53 15.76 -3.65
C LEU A 43 -2.65 14.98 -2.67
N ARG A 44 -3.25 14.36 -1.65
CA ARG A 44 -2.54 13.52 -0.69
C ARG A 44 -2.11 12.18 -1.30
N TYR A 45 -2.99 11.51 -2.05
CA TYR A 45 -2.71 10.27 -2.75
C TYR A 45 -1.54 10.43 -3.74
N ASP A 46 -1.52 11.53 -4.50
CA ASP A 46 -0.40 11.85 -5.39
C ASP A 46 0.91 12.11 -4.62
N SER A 47 0.80 12.71 -3.43
CA SER A 47 1.94 12.90 -2.54
C SER A 47 2.45 11.57 -1.98
N ASP A 48 1.55 10.63 -1.64
CA ASP A 48 1.89 9.28 -1.19
C ASP A 48 2.66 8.51 -2.28
N ILE A 49 2.19 8.56 -3.52
CA ILE A 49 2.87 7.94 -4.67
C ILE A 49 4.28 8.52 -4.83
N LYS A 50 4.42 9.85 -4.76
CA LYS A 50 5.74 10.50 -4.83
C LYS A 50 6.64 10.08 -3.68
N ALA A 51 6.11 9.97 -2.46
CA ALA A 51 6.85 9.50 -1.28
C ALA A 51 7.39 8.09 -1.50
N VAL A 52 6.53 7.17 -1.96
CA VAL A 52 6.89 5.78 -2.23
C VAL A 52 7.93 5.71 -3.34
N ASN A 53 7.77 6.46 -4.43
CA ASN A 53 8.77 6.49 -5.52
C ASN A 53 10.12 7.04 -5.05
N ILE A 54 10.14 8.09 -4.22
CA ILE A 54 11.38 8.63 -3.64
C ILE A 54 12.05 7.61 -2.71
N LEU A 55 11.25 6.94 -1.86
CA LEU A 55 11.78 5.87 -1.02
C LEU A 55 12.33 4.74 -1.88
N LEU A 56 11.59 4.28 -2.89
CA LEU A 56 12.02 3.17 -3.72
C LEU A 56 13.27 3.48 -4.56
N LEU A 57 13.36 4.70 -5.11
CA LEU A 57 14.51 5.16 -5.90
C LEU A 57 15.72 5.57 -5.04
N GLY A 58 15.46 6.09 -3.84
CA GLY A 58 16.48 6.51 -2.88
C GLY A 58 17.08 5.35 -2.09
N LEU A 59 16.43 4.18 -2.10
CA LEU A 59 16.95 2.96 -1.48
C LEU A 59 18.01 2.32 -2.39
N PRO A 60 19.25 2.16 -1.91
CA PRO A 60 20.28 1.42 -2.65
C PRO A 60 19.86 -0.03 -2.89
N VAL A 61 20.37 -0.62 -3.97
CA VAL A 61 20.19 -2.04 -4.33
C VAL A 61 20.54 -2.97 -3.16
N ASP A 62 21.50 -2.59 -2.33
CA ASP A 62 21.92 -3.34 -1.14
C ASP A 62 20.80 -3.45 -0.09
N ILE A 63 19.94 -2.45 0.08
CA ILE A 63 18.81 -2.51 1.02
C ILE A 63 17.77 -3.51 0.51
N TYR A 64 17.44 -3.49 -0.78
CA TYR A 64 16.52 -4.48 -1.37
C TYR A 64 17.08 -5.90 -1.26
N THR A 65 18.37 -6.05 -1.52
CA THR A 65 19.08 -7.33 -1.42
C THR A 65 19.07 -7.83 0.03
N LEU A 66 19.30 -6.94 1.00
CA LEU A 66 19.23 -7.24 2.43
C LEU A 66 17.82 -7.65 2.87
N ILE A 67 16.77 -6.94 2.45
CA ILE A 67 15.38 -7.27 2.77
C ILE A 67 14.98 -8.64 2.19
N ASN A 68 15.38 -8.92 0.94
CA ASN A 68 15.11 -10.19 0.27
C ASN A 68 15.81 -11.36 0.99
N HIS A 69 17.09 -11.19 1.35
CA HIS A 69 17.81 -12.19 2.15
C HIS A 69 17.23 -12.36 3.56
N TYR A 70 16.80 -11.27 4.21
CA TYR A 70 16.17 -11.34 5.53
C TYR A 70 14.89 -12.18 5.52
N GLN A 71 14.05 -12.06 4.48
CA GLN A 71 12.85 -12.89 4.35
C GLN A 71 13.19 -14.38 4.27
N ILE A 72 14.20 -14.75 3.48
CA ILE A 72 14.69 -16.14 3.34
C ILE A 72 15.24 -16.64 4.68
N VAL A 73 16.09 -15.86 5.34
CA VAL A 73 16.69 -16.21 6.64
C VAL A 73 15.61 -16.37 7.71
N LYS A 74 14.61 -15.49 7.74
CA LYS A 74 13.49 -15.57 8.67
C LYS A 74 12.66 -16.83 8.45
N GLU A 75 12.36 -17.18 7.21
CA GLU A 75 11.59 -18.38 6.88
C GLU A 75 12.32 -19.66 7.30
N ILE A 76 13.65 -19.72 7.05
CA ILE A 76 14.50 -20.82 7.52
C ILE A 76 14.48 -20.89 9.05
N TRP A 77 14.65 -19.75 9.72
CA TRP A 77 14.64 -19.69 11.19
C TRP A 77 13.29 -20.11 11.79
N ASP A 78 12.18 -19.75 11.16
CA ASP A 78 10.84 -20.16 11.59
C ASP A 78 10.62 -21.67 11.40
N ARG A 79 11.16 -22.26 10.32
CA ARG A 79 11.16 -23.73 10.11
C ARG A 79 12.03 -24.44 11.14
N VAL A 80 13.22 -23.94 11.43
CA VAL A 80 14.10 -24.49 12.49
C VAL A 80 13.42 -24.43 13.85
N LYS A 81 12.79 -23.31 14.20
CA LYS A 81 12.02 -23.19 15.46
C LYS A 81 10.87 -24.18 15.53
N LYS A 82 10.17 -24.45 14.43
CA LYS A 82 9.11 -25.48 14.38
C LYS A 82 9.69 -26.87 14.64
N LEU A 83 10.84 -27.21 14.05
CA LEU A 83 11.52 -28.48 14.28
C LEU A 83 11.99 -28.62 15.74
N MET A 84 12.50 -27.55 16.34
CA MET A 84 12.98 -27.56 17.74
C MET A 84 11.86 -27.70 18.77
N LYS A 85 10.64 -27.27 18.44
CA LYS A 85 9.50 -27.38 19.36
C LYS A 85 8.87 -28.78 19.40
N GLY A 86 9.30 -29.68 18.51
CA GLY A 86 8.60 -30.94 18.26
C GLY A 86 7.28 -30.67 17.54
N THR A 87 6.93 -31.53 16.58
CA THR A 87 5.60 -31.53 15.95
C THR A 87 4.48 -31.59 16.97
#